data_AF-A0A8J9VEN9-F1
#
_entry.id   AF-A0A8J9VEN9-F1
#
_cell.length_a   1.000
_cell.length_b   1.000
_cell.length_c   1.000
_cell.angle_alpha   90.00
_cell.angle_beta   90.00
_cell.angle_gamma   90.00
#
_symmetry.space_group_name_H-M   'P 1'
#
loop_
_entity.id
_entity.type
_entity.pdbx_description
1 polymer ?
#
loop_
_entity_poly.entity_id
_entity_poly.type
_entity_poly.pdbx_seq_one_letter_code
_entity_poly.pdbx_strand_id
1 'polypeptide(L)'
;MGNLKNVDAERFNPCLKEQDQSYQCLNKNGFDQEKCEAYFDNYNTCKKFWGKVTKDRRVRGLTPYLPDVADREKIKAEYLKKMSENTI
;
A
#
# COMPACT_ATOMS: atom_id res chain seq x y z
N MET A 1 2.11 14.11 -25.25
CA MET A 1 2.81 14.17 -23.94
C MET A 1 3.17 12.74 -23.56
N GLY A 2 4.47 12.41 -23.52
CA GLY A 2 4.94 11.05 -23.28
C GLY A 2 4.60 10.59 -21.86
N ASN A 3 4.16 9.34 -21.74
CA ASN A 3 3.80 8.73 -20.46
C ASN A 3 5.10 8.41 -19.69
N LEU A 4 5.51 9.31 -18.79
CA LEU A 4 6.64 9.11 -17.87
C LEU A 4 6.26 8.03 -16.85
N LYS A 5 6.34 6.76 -17.25
CA LYS A 5 6.14 5.63 -16.33
C LYS A 5 7.34 5.58 -15.38
N ASN A 6 7.11 5.88 -14.11
CA ASN A 6 8.06 5.58 -13.05
C ASN A 6 8.10 4.06 -12.84
N VAL A 7 9.06 3.39 -13.49
CA VAL A 7 9.22 1.93 -13.46
C VAL A 7 9.52 1.40 -12.05
N ASP A 8 10.06 2.24 -11.18
CA ASP A 8 10.41 1.88 -9.79
C ASP A 8 9.26 2.11 -8.81
N ALA A 9 8.14 2.69 -9.25
CA ALA A 9 7.00 2.98 -8.38
C ALA A 9 6.48 1.71 -7.69
N GLU A 10 6.42 0.58 -8.39
CA GLU A 10 6.01 -0.70 -7.81
C GLU A 10 6.99 -1.16 -6.73
N ARG A 11 8.30 -0.92 -6.91
CA ARG A 11 9.32 -1.32 -5.94
C ARG A 11 9.25 -0.53 -4.65
N PHE A 12 9.03 0.78 -4.71
CA PHE A 12 9.09 1.64 -3.53
C PHE A 12 7.73 1.98 -2.92
N ASN A 13 6.64 1.85 -3.67
CA ASN A 13 5.29 2.10 -3.19
C ASN A 13 4.48 0.79 -3.11
N PRO A 14 4.34 0.20 -1.91
CA PRO A 14 3.51 -1.00 -1.74
C PRO A 14 2.01 -0.74 -1.82
N CYS A 15 1.61 0.54 -2.00
CA CYS A 15 0.25 1.01 -2.14
C CYS A 15 0.01 1.70 -3.49
N LEU A 16 0.82 1.38 -4.51
CA LEU A 16 0.72 2.00 -5.84
C LEU A 16 -0.69 1.81 -6.43
N LYS A 17 -1.27 0.62 -6.28
CA LYS A 17 -2.62 0.33 -6.76
C LYS A 17 -3.67 1.24 -6.12
N GLU A 18 -3.65 1.39 -4.81
CA GLU A 18 -4.61 2.22 -4.07
C GLU A 18 -4.39 3.72 -4.34
N GLN A 19 -3.13 4.13 -4.55
CA GLN A 19 -2.78 5.47 -5.01
C GLN A 19 -3.38 5.76 -6.40
N ASP A 20 -3.20 4.84 -7.35
CA ASP A 20 -3.74 4.97 -8.72
C ASP A 20 -5.26 5.04 -8.71
N GLN A 21 -5.93 4.24 -7.88
CA GLN A 21 -7.38 4.30 -7.71
C GLN A 21 -7.84 5.67 -7.17
N SER A 22 -7.09 6.25 -6.23
CA SER A 22 -7.37 7.58 -5.68
C SER A 22 -7.25 8.66 -6.77
N TYR A 23 -6.19 8.62 -7.58
CA TYR A 23 -6.03 9.54 -8.71
C TYR A 23 -7.08 9.35 -9.79
N GLN A 24 -7.45 8.10 -10.09
CA GLN A 24 -8.54 7.82 -11.03
C GLN A 24 -9.87 8.39 -10.56
N CYS A 25 -10.16 8.32 -9.26
CA CYS A 25 -11.35 8.95 -8.70
C CYS A 25 -11.32 10.48 -8.89
N LEU A 26 -10.20 11.12 -8.54
CA LEU A 26 -10.04 12.58 -8.70
C LEU A 26 -10.21 13.02 -10.16
N ASN A 27 -9.57 12.32 -11.09
CA ASN A 27 -9.66 12.60 -12.51
C ASN A 27 -11.10 12.49 -13.04
N LYS A 28 -11.90 11.54 -12.53
CA LYS A 28 -13.30 11.35 -12.92
C LYS A 28 -14.25 12.39 -12.32
N ASN A 29 -13.90 12.97 -11.18
CA ASN A 29 -14.78 13.85 -10.41
C ASN A 29 -14.36 15.32 -10.45
N GLY A 30 -13.51 15.72 -11.39
CA GLY A 30 -13.04 17.11 -11.49
C GLY A 30 -12.22 17.55 -10.28
N PHE A 31 -11.45 16.64 -9.69
CA PHE A 31 -10.65 16.84 -8.48
C PHE A 31 -11.45 17.17 -7.21
N ASP A 32 -12.75 16.89 -7.21
CA ASP A 32 -13.59 16.92 -6.01
C ASP A 32 -13.17 15.82 -5.03
N GLN A 33 -12.54 16.22 -3.92
CA GLN A 33 -11.96 15.30 -2.92
C GLN A 33 -13.04 14.59 -2.11
N GLU A 34 -14.17 15.24 -1.84
CA GLU A 34 -15.25 14.69 -1.02
C GLU A 34 -15.84 13.45 -1.68
N LYS A 35 -15.89 13.42 -3.02
CA LYS A 35 -16.33 12.25 -3.79
C LYS A 35 -15.36 11.06 -3.77
N CYS A 36 -14.15 11.24 -3.23
CA CYS A 36 -13.07 10.28 -3.30
C CYS A 36 -12.57 9.78 -1.94
N GLU A 37 -13.25 10.14 -0.83
CA GLU A 37 -12.87 9.77 0.54
C GLU A 37 -12.60 8.27 0.71
N ALA A 38 -13.48 7.40 0.20
CA ALA A 38 -13.30 5.95 0.30
C ALA A 38 -11.99 5.45 -0.35
N TYR A 39 -11.54 6.07 -1.44
CA TYR A 39 -10.27 5.72 -2.08
C TYR A 39 -9.08 6.20 -1.26
N PHE A 40 -9.18 7.39 -0.65
CA PHE A 40 -8.16 7.89 0.27
C PHE A 40 -8.07 7.03 1.53
N ASP A 41 -9.19 6.58 2.07
CA ASP A 41 -9.24 5.67 3.21
C ASP A 41 -8.59 4.33 2.89
N ASN A 42 -8.85 3.79 1.70
CA ASN A 42 -8.18 2.57 1.24
C ASN A 42 -6.66 2.78 1.13
N TYR A 43 -6.22 3.88 0.50
CA TYR A 43 -4.80 4.22 0.40
C TYR A 43 -4.14 4.42 1.78
N ASN A 44 -4.82 5.11 2.70
CA ASN A 44 -4.33 5.34 4.05
C ASN A 44 -4.27 4.04 4.86
N THR A 45 -5.25 3.15 4.70
CA THR A 45 -5.26 1.82 5.30
C THR A 45 -4.08 0.99 4.81
N CYS A 46 -3.82 1.01 3.50
CA CYS A 46 -2.66 0.35 2.92
C CYS A 46 -1.33 0.88 3.51
N LYS A 47 -1.14 2.21 3.57
CA LYS A 47 0.05 2.82 4.17
C LYS A 47 0.22 2.43 5.64
N LYS A 48 -0.86 2.44 6.42
CA LYS A 48 -0.85 2.02 7.83
C LYS A 48 -0.42 0.56 7.96
N PHE A 49 -0.95 -0.32 7.12
CA PHE A 49 -0.58 -1.74 7.09
C PHE A 49 0.92 -1.93 6.80
N TRP A 50 1.41 -1.38 5.69
CA TRP A 50 2.82 -1.54 5.31
C TRP A 50 3.79 -0.83 6.25
N GLY A 51 3.36 0.25 6.91
CA GLY A 51 4.09 0.87 8.00
C GLY A 51 4.28 -0.08 9.19
N LYS A 52 3.23 -0.83 9.58
CA LYS A 52 3.32 -1.86 10.63
C LYS A 52 4.23 -3.01 10.21
N VAL A 53 4.10 -3.52 8.99
CA VAL A 53 4.95 -4.60 8.45
C VAL A 53 6.41 -4.18 8.44
N THR A 54 6.72 -2.99 7.91
CA THR A 54 8.10 -2.47 7.84
C THR A 54 8.70 -2.30 9.24
N LYS A 55 7.92 -1.79 10.20
CA LYS A 55 8.35 -1.65 11.60
C LYS A 55 8.64 -3.02 12.24
N ASP A 56 7.76 -4.00 12.07
CA ASP A 56 7.95 -5.36 12.61
C ASP A 56 9.18 -6.03 12.00
N ARG A 57 9.35 -5.96 10.66
CA ARG A 57 10.53 -6.48 9.96
C ARG A 57 11.81 -5.83 10.45
N ARG A 58 11.81 -4.50 10.67
CA ARG A 58 12.97 -3.78 11.22
C ARG A 58 13.34 -4.26 12.62
N VAL A 59 12.36 -4.44 13.51
CA VAL A 59 12.60 -4.97 14.87
C VAL A 59 13.19 -6.38 14.83
N ARG A 60 12.78 -7.19 13.85
CA ARG A 60 13.27 -8.57 13.63
C ARG A 60 14.58 -8.65 12.83
N GLY A 61 15.15 -7.52 12.40
CA GLY A 61 16.36 -7.50 11.57
C GLY A 61 16.17 -8.04 10.15
N LEU A 62 14.94 -8.14 9.65
CA LEU A 62 14.64 -8.70 8.32
C LEU A 62 14.84 -7.65 7.24
N THR A 63 15.92 -7.77 6.46
CA THR A 63 16.21 -6.90 5.32
C THR A 63 15.87 -7.60 3.98
N PRO A 64 15.37 -6.88 2.96
CA PRO A 64 14.95 -5.48 2.98
C PRO A 64 13.72 -5.25 3.88
N TYR A 65 13.64 -4.10 4.55
CA TYR A 65 12.55 -3.83 5.51
C TYR A 65 11.18 -3.74 4.83
N LEU A 66 11.13 -3.14 3.63
CA LEU A 66 10.00 -3.26 2.72
C LEU A 66 10.20 -4.51 1.86
N PRO A 67 9.27 -5.48 1.86
CA PRO A 67 9.41 -6.66 1.01
C PRO A 67 9.43 -6.33 -0.48
N ASP A 68 10.20 -7.12 -1.23
CA ASP A 68 10.22 -7.09 -2.69
C ASP A 68 8.86 -7.46 -3.26
N VAL A 69 8.56 -6.94 -4.45
CA VAL A 69 7.23 -7.01 -5.08
C VAL A 69 6.71 -8.45 -5.16
N ALA A 70 7.56 -9.41 -5.51
CA ALA A 70 7.20 -10.83 -5.63
C ALA A 70 6.75 -11.47 -4.31
N ASP A 71 7.26 -10.99 -3.17
CA ASP A 71 6.97 -11.59 -1.86
C ASP A 71 5.80 -10.92 -1.13
N ARG A 72 5.33 -9.77 -1.62
CA ARG A 72 4.36 -8.92 -0.90
C ARG A 72 3.04 -9.62 -0.66
N GLU A 73 2.53 -10.38 -1.63
CA GLU A 73 1.23 -11.05 -1.49
C GLU A 73 1.28 -12.10 -0.38
N LYS A 74 2.32 -12.94 -0.39
CA LYS A 74 2.53 -13.97 0.63
C LYS A 74 2.72 -13.34 2.01
N ILE A 75 3.63 -12.37 2.14
CA ILE A 75 3.89 -11.70 3.42
C ILE A 75 2.63 -10.98 3.91
N LYS A 76 1.89 -10.30 3.03
CA LYS A 76 0.64 -9.64 3.39
C LYS A 76 -0.35 -10.65 3.99
N ALA A 77 -0.53 -11.80 3.36
CA ALA A 77 -1.42 -12.86 3.87
C ALA A 77 -0.98 -13.36 5.25
N GLU A 78 0.32 -13.58 5.46
CA GLU A 78 0.87 -14.01 6.76
C GLU A 78 0.62 -12.99 7.88
N TYR A 79 0.85 -11.70 7.61
CA TYR A 79 0.57 -10.64 8.60
C TYR A 79 -0.93 -10.50 8.89
N LEU A 80 -1.79 -10.59 7.88
CA LEU A 80 -3.24 -10.54 8.08
C LEU A 80 -3.73 -11.71 8.93
N LYS A 81 -3.22 -12.92 8.68
CA LYS A 81 -3.51 -14.10 9.50
C LYS A 81 -3.08 -13.89 10.95
N LYS A 82 -1.83 -13.45 11.18
CA LYS A 82 -1.32 -13.14 12.52
C LYS A 82 -2.13 -12.05 13.24
N MET A 83 -2.60 -11.03 12.51
CA MET A 83 -3.47 -9.99 13.09
C MET A 83 -4.83 -10.54 13.51
N SER A 84 -5.42 -11.45 12.72
CA SER A 84 -6.70 -12.09 13.08
C SER A 84 -6.58 -13.01 14.31
N GLU A 85 -5.45 -13.73 14.44
CA GLU A 85 -5.21 -14.65 15.56
C GLU A 85 -4.94 -13.91 16.89
N ASN A 86 -4.39 -12.69 16.83
CA ASN A 86 -4.10 -11.86 18.01
C ASN A 86 -5.30 -11.05 18.54
N THR A 87 -6.49 -11.19 17.94
CA THR A 87 -7.70 -10.45 18.32
C THR A 87 -8.63 -11.30 19.22
N ILE A 88 -8.14 -12.44 19.73
CA ILE A 88 -8.81 -13.31 20.72
C ILE A 88 -8.02 -13.29 22.02
#